data_AF-A0A662DRQ3-F1
#
_entry.id   AF-A0A662DRQ3-F1
#
_cell.length_a   1.000
_cell.length_b   1.000
_cell.length_c   1.000
_cell.angle_alpha   90.00
_cell.angle_beta   90.00
_cell.angle_gamma   90.00
#
_symmetry.space_group_name_H-M   'P 1'
#
loop_
_entity.id
_entity.type
_entity.pdbx_description
1 polymer ?
#
loop_
_entity_poly.entity_id
_entity_poly.type
_entity_poly.pdbx_seq_one_letter_code
_entity_poly.pdbx_strand_id
1 'polypeptide(L)'
;DNDRDRDQWVDHQVDNAVGNRHKSHHDDAAVAVGAVLAAGIIAAVASDHNDHDRHQTHQDLVTCESKGGDHHYCSVGYFHKAELKRQLSRSQCSYNRTWGYDSHGIWVSQGCRAEFWIDR
;
A
#
# COMPACT_ATOMS: atom_id res chain seq x y z
N ASP A 1 -23.41 -47.36 25.08
CA ASP A 1 -21.99 -47.58 24.75
C ASP A 1 -21.60 -46.67 23.59
N ASN A 2 -21.20 -45.42 23.83
CA ASN A 2 -19.95 -44.89 24.37
C ASN A 2 -18.75 -44.93 23.39
N ASP A 3 -18.25 -43.71 23.10
CA ASP A 3 -16.92 -43.27 22.64
C ASP A 3 -16.28 -43.82 21.36
N ARG A 4 -16.10 -42.93 20.39
CA ARG A 4 -14.81 -42.65 19.74
C ARG A 4 -14.69 -41.17 19.36
N ASP A 5 -13.83 -40.49 20.11
CA ASP A 5 -12.92 -39.39 19.74
C ASP A 5 -13.35 -38.40 18.63
N ARG A 6 -13.57 -37.11 18.94
CA ARG A 6 -12.54 -36.08 19.25
C ARG A 6 -11.62 -35.84 18.05
N ASP A 7 -11.54 -34.55 17.70
CA ASP A 7 -10.74 -33.93 16.65
C ASP A 7 -11.46 -33.82 15.30
N GLN A 8 -11.87 -32.59 14.96
CA GLN A 8 -11.23 -31.81 13.89
C GLN A 8 -12.09 -30.57 13.62
N TRP A 9 -11.63 -29.44 14.16
CA TRP A 9 -11.80 -28.08 13.66
C TRP A 9 -12.96 -27.84 12.68
N VAL A 10 -13.97 -27.15 13.20
CA VAL A 10 -14.97 -26.41 12.41
C VAL A 10 -14.29 -25.32 11.58
N ASP A 11 -13.74 -25.71 10.43
CA ASP A 11 -13.53 -24.76 9.34
C ASP A 11 -14.88 -24.56 8.65
N HIS A 12 -15.65 -23.61 9.18
CA HIS A 12 -16.69 -22.97 8.39
C HIS A 12 -15.97 -22.20 7.27
N GLN A 13 -15.90 -22.83 6.10
CA GLN A 13 -15.87 -22.12 4.82
C GLN A 13 -17.02 -21.11 4.82
N VAL A 14 -16.72 -19.85 5.18
CA VAL A 14 -17.51 -18.73 4.70
C VAL A 14 -16.94 -18.40 3.34
N ASP A 15 -17.45 -19.10 2.34
CA ASP A 15 -17.24 -18.80 0.93
C ASP A 15 -17.83 -17.41 0.63
N ASN A 16 -17.04 -16.36 0.80
CA ASN A 16 -17.34 -15.06 0.21
C ASN A 16 -16.87 -15.09 -1.24
N ALA A 17 -17.77 -15.52 -2.11
CA ALA A 17 -17.65 -15.40 -3.55
C ALA A 17 -17.47 -13.92 -3.95
N VAL A 18 -16.21 -13.50 -4.15
CA VAL A 18 -15.88 -12.38 -5.04
C VAL A 18 -15.26 -12.99 -6.28
N GLY A 19 -16.13 -13.33 -7.22
CA GLY A 19 -15.70 -13.78 -8.53
C GLY A 19 -15.08 -12.63 -9.30
N ASN A 20 -13.75 -12.58 -9.35
CA ASN A 20 -13.04 -11.86 -10.40
C ASN A 20 -12.49 -12.86 -11.42
N ARG A 21 -13.25 -13.02 -12.50
CA ARG A 21 -12.76 -13.59 -13.76
C ARG A 21 -11.64 -12.71 -14.29
N HIS A 22 -10.39 -13.08 -14.05
CA HIS A 22 -9.28 -12.61 -14.87
C HIS A 22 -8.91 -13.71 -15.85
N LYS A 23 -9.10 -13.41 -17.14
CA LYS A 23 -8.83 -14.31 -18.26
C LYS A 23 -7.39 -14.79 -18.17
N SER A 24 -7.20 -16.07 -17.90
CA SER A 24 -5.96 -16.78 -18.20
C SER A 24 -5.80 -16.79 -19.71
N HIS A 25 -4.96 -15.90 -20.22
CA HIS A 25 -4.53 -15.98 -21.62
C HIS A 25 -3.11 -16.55 -21.64
N HIS A 26 -3.08 -17.85 -21.94
CA HIS A 26 -2.09 -18.61 -22.71
C HIS A 26 -0.59 -18.32 -22.53
N ASP A 27 0.13 -19.41 -22.20
CA ASP A 27 1.54 -19.61 -22.50
C ASP A 27 1.77 -19.41 -24.00
N ASP A 28 2.38 -18.28 -24.40
CA ASP A 28 2.80 -18.07 -25.78
C ASP A 28 4.26 -17.62 -25.82
N ALA A 29 5.08 -18.49 -26.41
CA ALA A 29 6.45 -18.20 -26.79
C ALA A 29 6.52 -16.94 -27.65
N ALA A 30 7.53 -16.11 -27.43
CA ALA A 30 7.83 -14.96 -28.27
C ALA A 30 8.02 -15.40 -29.74
N VAL A 31 7.08 -15.08 -30.62
CA VAL A 31 7.29 -15.19 -32.08
C VAL A 31 7.91 -13.88 -32.54
N ALA A 32 9.23 -13.89 -32.78
CA ALA A 32 9.89 -12.87 -33.58
C ALA A 32 9.38 -12.99 -35.03
N VAL A 33 8.29 -12.32 -35.37
CA VAL A 33 7.81 -12.30 -36.76
C VAL A 33 8.78 -11.42 -37.54
N GLY A 34 9.71 -12.08 -38.22
CA GLY A 34 10.76 -11.54 -39.09
C GLY A 34 10.98 -12.40 -40.34
N ALA A 35 9.92 -12.83 -41.04
CA ALA A 35 9.91 -13.07 -42.50
C ALA A 35 8.81 -12.24 -43.24
N VAL A 36 9.18 -11.08 -43.83
CA VAL A 36 8.38 -10.38 -44.85
C VAL A 36 8.45 -11.26 -46.09
N LEU A 37 7.49 -12.18 -46.23
CA LEU A 37 7.17 -12.74 -47.54
C LEU A 37 6.22 -11.75 -48.22
N ALA A 38 5.77 -11.99 -49.44
CA ALA A 38 4.61 -11.31 -50.02
C ALA A 38 3.28 -11.65 -49.28
N ALA A 39 3.33 -11.71 -47.95
CA ALA A 39 2.36 -11.72 -46.87
C ALA A 39 3.14 -11.22 -45.62
N GLY A 40 3.56 -9.94 -45.65
CA GLY A 40 4.72 -9.43 -44.90
C GLY A 40 4.41 -8.47 -43.75
N ILE A 41 4.68 -8.95 -42.53
CA ILE A 41 5.10 -8.30 -41.26
C ILE A 41 4.80 -6.82 -41.05
N ILE A 42 3.84 -6.58 -40.15
CA ILE A 42 3.89 -5.44 -39.25
C ILE A 42 4.13 -6.00 -37.84
N ALA A 43 5.39 -6.07 -37.43
CA ALA A 43 5.73 -6.14 -36.00
C ALA A 43 5.51 -4.72 -35.48
N ALA A 44 4.29 -4.43 -35.02
CA ALA A 44 4.03 -3.22 -34.28
C ALA A 44 4.73 -3.37 -32.93
N VAL A 45 5.93 -2.82 -32.82
CA VAL A 45 6.61 -2.60 -31.54
C VAL A 45 5.79 -1.60 -30.72
N ALA A 46 4.99 -2.13 -29.80
CA ALA A 46 4.39 -1.40 -28.69
C ALA A 46 4.03 -2.47 -27.64
N SER A 47 4.60 -2.52 -26.45
CA SER A 47 4.98 -1.42 -25.61
C SER A 47 6.09 -1.84 -24.65
N ASP A 48 7.04 -0.97 -24.41
CA ASP A 48 7.81 -0.98 -23.16
C ASP A 48 6.81 -0.65 -22.05
N HIS A 49 6.39 -1.65 -21.27
CA HIS A 49 5.86 -1.40 -19.94
C HIS A 49 6.92 -1.97 -19.01
N ASN A 50 7.81 -1.08 -18.56
CA ASN A 50 8.57 -1.27 -17.33
C ASN A 50 7.58 -1.54 -16.19
N ASP A 51 7.16 -2.79 -16.02
CA ASP A 51 6.49 -3.23 -14.82
C ASP A 51 7.57 -3.45 -13.76
N HIS A 52 7.99 -2.32 -13.18
CA HIS A 52 8.60 -2.37 -11.87
C HIS A 52 7.58 -3.01 -10.93
N ASP A 53 7.86 -4.27 -10.55
CA ASP A 53 7.29 -4.94 -9.38
C ASP A 53 7.37 -4.02 -8.16
N ARG A 54 6.38 -3.14 -8.01
CA ARG A 54 6.11 -2.50 -6.75
C ARG A 54 5.37 -3.53 -5.93
N HIS A 55 6.12 -4.30 -5.14
CA HIS A 55 5.64 -4.67 -3.83
C HIS A 55 5.18 -3.38 -3.14
N GLN A 56 3.88 -3.08 -3.26
CA GLN A 56 3.24 -1.95 -2.63
C GLN A 56 3.23 -2.24 -1.13
N THR A 57 4.32 -1.86 -0.47
CA THR A 57 4.26 -1.61 0.97
C THR A 57 3.21 -0.51 1.10
N HIS A 58 2.07 -0.80 1.73
CA HIS A 58 0.92 0.11 1.80
C HIS A 58 1.21 1.25 2.79
N GLN A 59 2.25 2.01 2.48
CA GLN A 59 2.68 3.18 3.24
C GLN A 59 1.96 4.38 2.69
N ASP A 60 1.04 4.93 3.47
CA ASP A 60 0.36 6.17 3.13
C ASP A 60 1.18 7.37 3.62
N LEU A 61 1.21 8.44 2.83
CA LEU A 61 1.83 9.70 3.22
C LEU A 61 0.78 10.64 3.79
N VAL A 62 1.01 11.14 5.00
CA VAL A 62 0.14 12.09 5.69
C VAL A 62 0.91 13.36 6.00
N THR A 63 0.34 14.51 5.63
CA THR A 63 0.87 15.82 6.04
C THR A 63 0.09 16.35 7.24
N CYS A 64 0.79 16.68 8.33
CA CYS A 64 0.19 17.28 9.52
C CYS A 64 0.93 18.54 9.96
N GLU A 65 0.19 19.59 10.31
CA GLU A 65 0.74 20.92 10.51
C GLU A 65 0.17 21.62 11.75
N SER A 66 1.06 22.03 12.67
CA SER A 66 0.72 22.99 13.73
C SER A 66 0.86 24.41 13.18
N LYS A 67 -0.27 25.06 12.91
CA LYS A 67 -0.35 26.48 12.55
C LYS A 67 -0.54 27.28 13.83
N GLY A 68 0.26 28.32 14.06
CA GLY A 68 0.16 29.18 15.25
C GLY A 68 0.86 28.66 16.51
N GLY A 69 1.40 27.43 16.49
CA GLY A 69 2.12 26.86 17.65
C GLY A 69 1.28 25.93 18.52
N ASP A 70 -0.04 25.92 18.32
CA ASP A 70 -0.98 25.11 19.08
C ASP A 70 -0.85 23.61 18.77
N HIS A 71 -1.34 22.80 19.70
CA HIS A 71 -1.45 21.36 19.51
C HIS A 71 -2.53 21.06 18.45
N HIS A 72 -2.15 20.41 17.37
CA HIS A 72 -3.01 20.06 16.25
C HIS A 72 -3.02 18.55 16.05
N TYR A 73 -4.22 17.99 15.81
CA TYR A 73 -4.44 16.56 15.65
C TYR A 73 -4.92 16.24 14.24
N CYS A 74 -4.25 15.31 13.57
CA CYS A 74 -4.60 14.79 12.25
C CYS A 74 -5.11 13.37 12.38
N SER A 75 -6.43 13.20 12.22
CA SER A 75 -7.08 11.89 12.21
C SER A 75 -6.76 11.16 10.91
N VAL A 76 -6.17 9.97 11.01
CA VAL A 76 -5.70 9.17 9.87
C VAL A 76 -6.26 7.74 9.86
N GLY A 77 -7.22 7.44 10.74
CA GLY A 77 -7.80 6.11 10.91
C GLY A 77 -6.86 5.16 11.67
N TYR A 78 -7.06 3.85 11.52
CA TYR A 78 -6.22 2.82 12.12
C TYR A 78 -4.92 2.62 11.33
N PHE A 79 -3.79 2.65 12.04
CA PHE A 79 -2.45 2.40 11.52
C PHE A 79 -1.57 1.81 12.64
N HIS A 80 -0.55 1.05 12.26
CA HIS A 80 0.34 0.37 13.21
C HIS A 80 1.47 1.29 13.69
N LYS A 81 1.96 2.14 12.81
CA LYS A 81 3.13 2.98 13.05
C LYS A 81 3.08 4.24 12.21
N ALA A 82 3.58 5.35 12.76
CA ALA A 82 3.90 6.53 11.98
C ALA A 82 5.39 6.88 12.08
N GLU A 83 5.98 7.31 10.96
CA GLU A 83 7.39 7.70 10.86
C GLU A 83 7.52 9.08 10.23
N LEU A 84 8.39 9.93 10.79
CA LEU A 84 8.68 11.24 10.22
C LEU A 84 9.43 11.06 8.89
N LYS A 85 8.80 11.44 7.78
CA LYS A 85 9.43 11.41 6.45
C LYS A 85 10.16 12.71 6.16
N ARG A 86 9.48 13.84 6.32
CA ARG A 86 10.03 15.14 5.93
C ARG A 86 9.53 16.26 6.82
N GLN A 87 10.44 17.08 7.31
CA GLN A 87 10.08 18.31 8.01
C GLN A 87 9.80 19.44 7.00
N LEU A 88 8.66 20.11 7.16
CA LEU A 88 8.21 21.26 6.37
C LEU A 88 8.37 22.59 7.12
N SER A 89 8.42 22.57 8.46
CA SER A 89 8.65 23.75 9.30
C SER A 89 10.14 24.03 9.55
N ARG A 90 10.46 25.27 9.94
CA ARG A 90 11.76 25.58 10.59
C ARG A 90 11.80 25.13 12.04
N SER A 91 10.65 25.09 12.71
CA SER A 91 10.52 24.51 14.05
C SER A 91 10.86 23.03 14.05
N GLN A 92 11.59 22.58 15.07
CA GLN A 92 12.05 21.22 15.20
C GLN A 92 10.88 20.24 15.40
N CYS A 93 10.81 19.21 14.58
CA CYS A 93 9.90 18.08 14.76
C CYS A 93 10.63 16.92 15.47
N SER A 94 10.42 16.79 16.78
CA SER A 94 11.01 15.75 17.63
C SER A 94 9.92 14.83 18.20
N TYR A 95 10.11 13.52 18.03
CA TYR A 95 9.17 12.52 18.53
C TYR A 95 8.98 12.66 20.04
N ASN A 96 7.73 12.56 20.50
CA ASN A 96 7.31 12.72 21.89
C ASN A 96 7.62 14.10 22.51
N ARG A 97 7.93 15.12 21.69
CA ARG A 97 8.11 16.51 22.15
C ARG A 97 7.23 17.48 21.38
N THR A 98 7.32 17.44 20.05
CA THR A 98 6.58 18.34 19.15
C THR A 98 5.75 17.59 18.13
N TRP A 99 5.87 16.26 18.08
CA TRP A 99 4.93 15.40 17.38
C TRP A 99 4.91 14.00 18.00
N GLY A 100 3.85 13.26 17.73
CA GLY A 100 3.68 11.86 18.10
C GLY A 100 2.47 11.26 17.41
N TYR A 101 2.14 10.03 17.77
CA TYR A 101 0.96 9.36 17.24
C TYR A 101 0.37 8.40 18.27
N ASP A 102 -0.94 8.19 18.18
CA ASP A 102 -1.70 7.22 18.96
C ASP A 102 -2.74 6.51 18.08
N SER A 103 -3.58 5.66 18.66
CA SER A 103 -4.59 4.88 17.95
C SER A 103 -5.58 5.70 17.13
N HIS A 104 -5.74 6.99 17.40
CA HIS A 104 -6.67 7.87 16.70
C HIS A 104 -5.98 8.67 15.57
N GLY A 105 -4.65 8.74 15.51
CA GLY A 105 -3.96 9.61 14.57
C GLY A 105 -2.60 10.17 15.00
N ILE A 106 -2.16 11.21 14.27
CA ILE A 106 -0.89 11.90 14.48
C ILE A 106 -1.18 13.27 15.09
N TRP A 107 -0.41 13.66 16.09
CA TRP A 107 -0.46 15.00 16.66
C TRP A 107 0.86 15.75 16.45
N VAL A 108 0.76 17.07 16.30
CA VAL A 108 1.90 17.99 16.14
C VAL A 108 1.67 19.25 16.99
N SER A 109 2.73 19.87 17.48
CA SER A 109 2.66 21.06 18.33
C SER A 109 3.87 21.98 18.14
N GLN A 110 3.84 23.17 18.74
CA GLN A 110 4.96 24.13 18.74
C GLN A 110 5.42 24.53 17.33
N GLY A 111 4.49 24.55 16.37
CA GLY A 111 4.76 24.95 15.00
C GLY A 111 5.46 23.88 14.17
N CYS A 112 5.56 22.64 14.67
CA CYS A 112 6.01 21.50 13.87
C CYS A 112 5.04 21.25 12.71
N ARG A 113 5.60 21.16 11.50
CA ARG A 113 4.90 20.82 10.25
C ARG A 113 5.73 19.79 9.52
N ALA A 114 5.14 18.66 9.18
CA ALA A 114 5.86 17.55 8.59
C ALA A 114 4.96 16.59 7.81
N GLU A 115 5.60 15.79 6.97
CA GLU A 115 5.04 14.64 6.28
C GLU A 115 5.45 13.37 7.03
N PHE A 116 4.51 12.43 7.17
CA PHE A 116 4.64 11.20 7.91
C PHE A 116 4.25 10.01 7.04
N TRP A 117 5.05 8.96 7.08
CA TRP A 117 4.61 7.65 6.58
C TRP A 117 3.76 6.97 7.64
N ILE A 118 2.64 6.39 7.25
CA ILE A 118 1.85 5.50 8.09
C ILE A 118 1.81 4.10 7.48
N ASP A 119 1.90 3.09 8.34
CA ASP A 119 1.84 1.68 7.96
C ASP A 119 0.48 1.09 8.34
N ARG A 120 -0.23 0.47 7.38
CA ARG A 120 -1.58 -0.10 7.55
C ARG A 120 -1.59 -1.61 7.54
#